data_AF-A0A0C9ZQU5-F1
#
_entry.id   AF-A0A0C9ZQU5-F1
#
_cell.length_a   1.000
_cell.length_b   1.000
_cell.length_c   1.000
_cell.angle_alpha   90.00
_cell.angle_beta   90.00
_cell.angle_gamma   90.00
#
_symmetry.space_group_name_H-M   'P 1'
#
loop_
_entity.id
_entity.type
_entity.pdbx_description
1 polymer ?
#
loop_
_entity_poly.entity_id
_entity_poly.type
_entity_poly.pdbx_seq_one_letter_code
_entity_poly.pdbx_strand_id
1 'polypeptide(L)'
;MVSESSPLLSRAALPSFLWRSGALLVTTGMIAGAFGAHALQRRPGITADNLHAWRTAADYAVANGLGLLLVSMHPRFSTHRFAGYAILGGSVVFSSSIMALVLWKKMKFLGPITPLGGMIMIAGYAALIF
;
A
#
# COMPACT_ATOMS: atom_id res chain seq x y z
N MET A 1 -4.69 23.23 -47.51
CA MET A 1 -5.73 23.64 -46.55
C MET A 1 -6.72 22.49 -46.48
N VAL A 2 -6.83 21.69 -45.43
CA VAL A 2 -6.87 22.01 -43.99
C VAL A 2 -6.10 20.93 -43.23
N SER A 3 -5.26 21.37 -42.29
CA SER A 3 -4.58 20.51 -41.32
C SER A 3 -5.64 19.95 -40.37
N GLU A 4 -5.86 18.64 -40.39
CA GLU A 4 -6.64 17.98 -39.34
C GLU A 4 -5.85 18.07 -38.04
N SER A 5 -6.21 19.06 -37.22
CA SER A 5 -5.76 19.16 -35.84
C SER A 5 -6.28 17.94 -35.08
N SER A 6 -5.46 16.89 -35.03
CA SER A 6 -5.59 15.81 -34.07
C SER A 6 -5.86 16.42 -32.69
N PRO A 7 -6.83 15.92 -31.90
CA PRO A 7 -7.06 16.43 -30.56
C PRO A 7 -5.83 16.10 -29.70
N LEU A 8 -4.89 17.04 -29.58
CA LEU A 8 -3.67 16.95 -28.78
C LEU A 8 -3.93 16.86 -27.26
N LEU A 9 -5.20 16.79 -26.86
CA LEU A 9 -5.60 16.47 -25.51
C LEU A 9 -6.45 15.20 -25.58
N SER A 10 -5.75 14.05 -25.60
CA SER A 10 -6.30 12.79 -25.13
C SER A 10 -7.09 13.10 -23.86
N ARG A 11 -8.42 12.91 -23.89
CA ARG A 11 -9.29 13.12 -22.74
C ARG A 11 -8.59 12.48 -21.55
N ALA A 12 -8.18 13.28 -20.56
CA ALA A 12 -7.42 12.76 -19.43
C ALA A 12 -8.19 11.57 -18.85
N ALA A 13 -7.71 10.36 -19.15
CA ALA A 13 -8.39 9.14 -18.74
C ALA A 13 -8.43 9.18 -17.22
N LEU A 14 -9.61 8.95 -16.63
CA LEU A 14 -9.73 8.94 -15.18
C LEU A 14 -8.68 7.98 -14.60
N PRO A 15 -7.96 8.37 -13.53
CA PRO A 15 -6.93 7.51 -12.96
C PRO A 15 -7.57 6.20 -12.51
N SER A 16 -6.90 5.09 -12.84
CA SER A 16 -7.37 3.75 -12.55
C SER A 16 -7.60 3.56 -11.05
N PHE A 17 -8.48 2.62 -10.68
CA PHE A 17 -8.75 2.29 -9.28
C PHE A 17 -7.45 2.00 -8.51
N LEU A 18 -6.56 1.19 -9.09
CA LEU A 18 -5.28 0.84 -8.50
C LEU A 18 -4.37 2.05 -8.27
N TRP A 19 -4.37 3.02 -9.19
CA TRP A 19 -3.60 4.25 -9.01
C TRP A 19 -4.11 5.06 -7.81
N ARG A 20 -5.43 5.22 -7.69
CA ARG A 20 -6.06 5.92 -6.54
C ARG A 20 -5.79 5.19 -5.24
N SER A 21 -5.88 3.86 -5.24
CA SER A 21 -5.54 3.02 -4.08
C SER A 21 -4.07 3.16 -3.68
N GLY A 22 -3.15 3.25 -4.64
CA GLY A 22 -1.73 3.51 -4.39
C GLY A 22 -1.53 4.86 -3.68
N ALA A 23 -2.14 5.92 -4.19
CA ALA A 23 -2.08 7.25 -3.58
C ALA A 23 -2.66 7.26 -2.15
N LEU A 24 -3.77 6.55 -1.93
CA LEU A 24 -4.36 6.40 -0.59
C LEU A 24 -3.42 5.67 0.36
N LEU A 25 -2.81 4.56 -0.07
CA LEU A 25 -1.85 3.80 0.75
C LEU A 25 -0.64 4.65 1.15
N VAL A 26 -0.06 5.40 0.21
CA VAL A 26 1.06 6.33 0.52
C VAL A 26 0.62 7.36 1.55
N THR A 27 -0.52 7.99 1.34
CA THR A 27 -1.03 9.02 2.24
C THR A 27 -1.29 8.47 3.64
N THR A 28 -1.95 7.31 3.75
CA THR A 28 -2.21 6.64 5.03
C THR A 28 -0.91 6.24 5.71
N GLY A 29 0.06 5.68 4.97
CA GLY A 29 1.37 5.31 5.49
C GLY A 29 2.14 6.52 6.04
N MET A 30 2.17 7.64 5.32
CA MET A 30 2.79 8.88 5.79
C MET A 30 2.12 9.42 7.05
N ILE A 31 0.79 9.44 7.10
CA ILE A 31 0.04 9.89 8.29
C ILE A 31 0.34 8.98 9.49
N ALA A 32 0.30 7.67 9.30
CA ALA A 32 0.60 6.69 10.35
C ALA A 32 2.06 6.78 10.82
N GLY A 33 3.00 6.97 9.90
CA GLY A 33 4.43 7.08 10.20
C GLY A 33 4.78 8.37 10.93
N ALA A 34 4.34 9.53 10.42
CA ALA A 34 4.69 10.83 10.99
C ALA A 34 3.90 11.15 12.27
N PHE A 35 2.57 11.09 12.18
CA PHE A 35 1.69 11.49 13.29
C PHE A 35 1.36 10.30 14.20
N GLY A 36 1.07 9.14 13.61
CA GLY A 36 0.72 7.93 14.36
C GLY A 36 1.85 7.46 15.26
N ALA A 37 3.09 7.39 14.78
CA ALA A 37 4.23 6.97 15.59
C ALA A 37 4.55 7.96 16.71
N HIS A 38 4.37 9.27 16.47
CA HIS A 38 4.57 10.31 17.50
C HIS A 38 3.52 10.21 18.62
N ALA A 39 2.25 10.03 18.24
CA ALA A 39 1.17 9.82 19.21
C ALA A 39 1.37 8.52 20.00
N LEU A 40 1.77 7.44 19.31
CA LEU A 40 1.95 6.12 19.92
C LEU A 40 3.07 6.10 20.97
N GLN A 41 4.18 6.82 20.75
CA GLN A 41 5.27 6.93 21.71
C GLN A 41 4.83 7.46 23.09
N ARG A 42 3.80 8.29 23.13
CA ARG A 42 3.29 8.88 24.37
C ARG A 42 2.27 7.99 25.08
N ARG A 43 1.88 6.86 24.48
CA ARG A 43 0.84 5.98 25.02
C ARG A 43 1.44 5.01 26.05
N PRO A 44 0.83 4.88 27.25
CA PRO A 44 1.29 3.93 28.26
C PRO A 44 1.32 2.49 27.75
N GLY A 45 2.37 1.75 28.10
CA GLY A 45 2.51 0.33 27.78
C GLY A 45 2.91 0.01 26.35
N ILE A 46 3.35 1.02 25.58
CA ILE A 46 4.04 0.88 24.29
C ILE A 46 5.54 0.66 24.53
N THR A 47 6.09 -0.36 23.88
CA THR A 47 7.52 -0.69 23.91
C THR A 47 8.23 -0.18 22.66
N ALA A 48 9.56 -0.20 22.66
CA ALA A 48 10.35 0.09 21.47
C ALA A 48 9.98 -0.83 20.28
N ASP A 49 9.76 -2.13 20.55
CA ASP A 49 9.36 -3.11 19.53
C ASP A 49 7.99 -2.79 18.93
N ASN A 50 7.02 -2.33 19.74
CA ASN A 50 5.71 -1.91 19.24
C ASN A 50 5.85 -0.71 18.30
N LEU A 51 6.71 0.25 18.65
CA LEU A 51 6.96 1.43 17.82
C LEU A 51 7.68 1.05 16.53
N HIS A 52 8.64 0.12 16.59
CA HIS A 52 9.32 -0.40 15.43
C HIS A 52 8.33 -1.11 14.49
N ALA A 53 7.52 -2.03 15.02
CA ALA A 53 6.49 -2.72 14.25
C ALA A 53 5.48 -1.75 13.61
N TRP A 54 5.04 -0.71 14.34
CA TRP A 54 4.18 0.33 13.79
C TRP A 54 4.82 1.06 12.61
N ARG A 55 6.10 1.42 12.72
CA ARG A 55 6.87 2.05 11.63
C ARG A 55 7.00 1.11 10.44
N THR A 56 7.32 -0.17 10.66
CA THR A 56 7.35 -1.19 9.60
C THR A 56 6.01 -1.24 8.85
N ALA A 57 4.88 -1.25 9.56
CA ALA A 57 3.56 -1.24 8.93
C ALA A 57 3.33 0.00 8.05
N ALA A 58 3.72 1.18 8.54
CA ALA A 58 3.62 2.44 7.80
C ALA A 58 4.53 2.44 6.56
N ASP A 59 5.79 2.01 6.71
CA ASP A 59 6.78 1.95 5.63
C ASP A 59 6.33 1.00 4.52
N TYR A 60 5.78 -0.17 4.88
CA TYR A 60 5.22 -1.10 3.90
C TYR A 60 3.98 -0.52 3.18
N ALA A 61 3.13 0.26 3.85
CA ALA A 61 2.01 0.94 3.19
C ALA A 61 2.51 1.99 2.18
N VAL A 62 3.53 2.78 2.55
CA VAL A 62 4.16 3.75 1.63
C VAL A 62 4.82 3.05 0.45
N ALA A 63 5.70 2.07 0.70
CA ALA A 63 6.45 1.39 -0.34
C ALA A 63 5.53 0.70 -1.37
N ASN A 64 4.49 0.02 -0.90
CA ASN A 64 3.53 -0.66 -1.78
C ASN A 64 2.56 0.30 -2.45
N GLY A 65 2.19 1.39 -1.78
CA GLY A 65 1.44 2.47 -2.39
C GLY A 65 2.19 3.09 -3.57
N LEU A 66 3.49 3.38 -3.40
CA LEU A 66 4.37 3.84 -4.47
C LEU A 66 4.51 2.78 -5.58
N GLY A 67 4.69 1.51 -5.20
CA GLY A 67 4.70 0.39 -6.14
C GLY A 67 3.43 0.32 -6.99
N LEU A 68 2.26 0.50 -6.39
CA LEU A 68 0.98 0.53 -7.10
C LEU A 68 0.85 1.72 -8.05
N LEU A 69 1.33 2.89 -7.67
CA LEU A 69 1.37 4.05 -8.56
C LEU A 69 2.20 3.73 -9.81
N LEU A 70 3.39 3.14 -9.62
CA LEU A 70 4.28 2.75 -10.71
C LEU A 70 3.68 1.67 -11.60
N VAL A 71 3.16 0.58 -11.01
CA VAL A 71 2.53 -0.53 -11.76
C VAL A 71 1.32 -0.06 -12.55
N SER A 72 0.50 0.82 -11.97
CA SER A 72 -0.70 1.37 -12.62
C SER A 72 -0.39 2.25 -13.83
N MET A 73 0.84 2.76 -13.93
CA MET A 73 1.32 3.57 -15.05
C MET A 73 2.16 2.75 -16.05
N HIS A 74 2.49 1.49 -15.73
CA HIS A 74 3.32 0.68 -16.59
C HIS A 74 2.56 0.23 -17.85
N PRO A 75 3.09 0.42 -19.07
CA PRO A 75 2.37 0.13 -20.32
C PRO A 75 1.90 -1.33 -20.44
N ARG A 76 2.70 -2.28 -19.93
CA ARG A 76 2.39 -3.72 -19.96
C ARG A 76 1.61 -4.20 -18.73
N PHE A 77 1.90 -3.64 -17.56
CA PHE A 77 1.47 -4.24 -16.28
C PHE A 77 0.31 -3.52 -15.61
N SER A 78 -0.06 -2.33 -16.10
CA SER A 78 -1.22 -1.58 -15.62
C SER A 78 -2.54 -2.35 -15.74
N THR A 79 -2.63 -3.31 -16.68
CA THR A 79 -3.81 -4.15 -16.92
C THR A 79 -3.66 -5.56 -16.35
N HIS A 80 -2.56 -5.86 -15.65
CA HIS A 80 -2.28 -7.18 -15.10
C HIS A 80 -3.25 -7.51 -13.96
N ARG A 81 -4.22 -8.41 -14.23
CA ARG A 81 -5.39 -8.67 -13.38
C ARG A 81 -5.08 -9.16 -11.96
N PHE A 82 -3.92 -9.76 -11.74
CA PHE A 82 -3.55 -10.31 -10.43
C PHE A 82 -2.61 -9.38 -9.64
N ALA A 83 -1.43 -9.08 -10.20
CA ALA A 83 -0.37 -8.31 -9.54
C ALA A 83 -0.84 -7.08 -8.76
N GLY A 84 -1.56 -6.14 -9.39
CA GLY A 84 -2.00 -4.92 -8.73
C GLY A 84 -2.94 -5.18 -7.54
N TYR A 85 -3.93 -6.06 -7.71
CA TYR A 85 -4.84 -6.39 -6.61
C TYR A 85 -4.17 -7.19 -5.50
N ALA A 86 -3.20 -8.05 -5.83
CA ALA A 86 -2.40 -8.78 -4.85
C ALA A 86 -1.51 -7.83 -4.03
N ILE A 87 -0.82 -6.88 -4.67
CA ILE A 87 -0.02 -5.86 -3.97
C ILE A 87 -0.92 -5.02 -3.05
N LEU A 88 -2.07 -4.55 -3.55
CA LEU A 88 -3.02 -3.77 -2.77
C LEU A 88 -3.57 -4.56 -1.57
N GLY A 89 -4.12 -5.75 -1.82
CA GLY A 89 -4.72 -6.59 -0.78
C GLY A 89 -3.68 -7.04 0.25
N GLY A 90 -2.51 -7.48 -0.21
CA GLY A 90 -1.41 -7.89 0.65
C GLY A 90 -0.90 -6.75 1.53
N SER A 91 -0.72 -5.55 0.96
CA SER A 91 -0.31 -4.35 1.71
C SER A 91 -1.34 -3.96 2.79
N VAL A 92 -2.63 -3.93 2.43
CA VAL A 92 -3.70 -3.61 3.40
C VAL A 92 -3.71 -4.62 4.53
N VAL A 93 -3.71 -5.92 4.23
CA VAL A 93 -3.72 -6.99 5.25
C VAL A 93 -2.48 -6.95 6.13
N PHE A 94 -1.30 -6.82 5.53
CA PHE A 94 -0.02 -6.77 6.26
C PHE A 94 0.04 -5.55 7.19
N SER A 95 -0.12 -4.34 6.66
CA SER A 95 0.04 -3.11 7.44
C SER A 95 -1.06 -2.93 8.49
N SER A 96 -2.33 -3.20 8.14
CA SER A 96 -3.43 -3.05 9.10
C SER A 96 -3.37 -4.08 10.23
N SER A 97 -2.93 -5.32 9.96
CA SER A 97 -2.79 -6.35 11.01
C SER A 97 -1.72 -5.99 12.04
N ILE A 98 -0.56 -5.48 11.61
CA ILE A 98 0.48 -5.02 12.53
C ILE A 98 -0.01 -3.82 13.35
N MET A 99 -0.61 -2.82 12.71
CA MET A 99 -1.16 -1.65 13.42
C MET A 99 -2.22 -2.06 14.44
N ALA A 100 -3.10 -3.00 14.10
CA ALA A 100 -4.11 -3.53 15.00
C ALA A 100 -3.51 -4.30 16.18
N LEU A 101 -2.48 -5.13 15.95
CA LEU A 101 -1.74 -5.84 17.02
C LEU A 101 -1.10 -4.86 18.01
N VAL A 102 -0.53 -3.76 17.51
CA VAL A 102 0.07 -2.71 18.33
C VAL A 102 -0.97 -1.95 19.16
N LEU A 103 -2.12 -1.62 18.58
CA LEU A 103 -3.18 -0.87 19.27
C LEU A 103 -4.00 -1.72 20.25
N TRP A 104 -4.22 -3.00 19.93
CA TRP A 104 -5.08 -3.91 20.68
C TRP A 104 -4.35 -5.21 21.02
N LYS A 105 -3.72 -5.24 22.21
CA LYS A 105 -3.00 -6.41 22.74
C LYS A 105 -3.83 -7.71 22.80
N LYS A 106 -5.16 -7.63 22.75
CA LYS A 106 -6.06 -8.80 22.74
C LYS A 106 -6.20 -9.45 21.35
N MET A 107 -5.81 -8.77 20.28
CA MET A 107 -5.94 -9.26 18.90
C MET A 107 -4.80 -10.18 18.47
N LYS A 108 -4.27 -11.02 19.37
CA LYS A 108 -3.11 -11.90 19.08
C LYS A 108 -3.36 -12.86 17.91
N PHE A 109 -4.62 -13.18 17.62
CA PHE A 109 -5.02 -13.99 16.46
C PHE A 109 -4.68 -13.35 15.11
N LEU A 110 -4.39 -12.04 15.07
CA LEU A 110 -3.90 -11.37 13.86
C LEU A 110 -2.44 -11.70 13.56
N GLY A 111 -1.69 -12.30 14.50
CA GLY A 111 -0.28 -12.66 14.31
C GLY A 111 -0.02 -13.48 13.05
N PRO A 112 -0.76 -14.59 12.82
CA PRO A 112 -0.66 -15.38 11.57
C PRO A 112 -1.19 -14.67 10.31
N ILE A 113 -2.00 -13.61 10.44
CA ILE A 113 -2.56 -12.87 9.30
C ILE A 113 -1.51 -11.95 8.67
N THR A 114 -0.59 -11.40 9.48
CA THR A 114 0.52 -10.59 8.99
C THR A 114 1.38 -11.31 7.94
N PRO A 115 1.96 -12.50 8.19
CA PRO A 115 2.76 -13.19 7.18
C PRO A 115 1.95 -13.59 5.93
N LEU A 116 0.64 -13.86 6.06
CA LEU A 116 -0.22 -14.09 4.91
C LEU A 116 -0.32 -12.85 4.00
N GLY A 117 -0.51 -11.67 4.57
CA GLY A 117 -0.48 -10.41 3.82
C GLY A 117 0.85 -10.21 3.08
N GLY A 118 1.96 -10.51 3.76
CA GLY A 118 3.31 -10.47 3.16
C GLY A 118 3.46 -11.44 1.98
N MET A 119 2.99 -12.68 2.11
CA MET A 119 3.04 -13.68 1.02
C MET A 119 2.21 -13.24 -0.20
N ILE A 120 1.02 -12.69 0.01
CA ILE A 120 0.16 -12.19 -1.08
C ILE A 120 0.85 -11.05 -1.84
N MET A 121 1.47 -10.12 -1.11
CA MET A 121 2.23 -9.03 -1.69
C MET A 121 3.46 -9.52 -2.48
N ILE A 122 4.21 -10.49 -1.93
CA ILE A 122 5.32 -11.14 -2.65
C ILE A 122 4.83 -11.78 -3.94
N ALA A 123 3.72 -12.53 -3.90
CA ALA A 123 3.12 -13.13 -5.09
C ALA A 123 2.70 -12.08 -6.13
N GLY A 124 2.19 -10.94 -5.69
CA GLY A 124 1.84 -9.81 -6.54
C GLY A 124 3.04 -9.24 -7.30
N TYR A 125 4.17 -9.01 -6.61
CA TYR A 125 5.40 -8.57 -7.27
C TYR A 125 6.06 -9.66 -8.12
N ALA A 126 6.06 -10.92 -7.66
CA ALA A 126 6.59 -12.03 -8.42
C ALA A 126 5.86 -12.22 -9.76
N ALA A 127 4.55 -11.95 -9.79
CA ALA A 127 3.77 -11.99 -11.03
C ALA A 127 4.19 -10.91 -12.05
N LEU A 128 4.87 -9.83 -11.63
CA LEU A 128 5.38 -8.80 -12.54
C LEU A 128 6.69 -9.20 -13.24
N ILE A 129 7.27 -10.35 -12.89
CA ILE A 129 8.50 -10.85 -13.52
C ILE A 129 8.23 -11.36 -14.96
N PHE A 130 6.99 -11.73 -15.28
CA PHE A 130 6.59 -12.38 -16.54
C PHE A 130 5.54 -11.55 -17.28
#